data_AF-A0A914YX22-F1
#
_entry.id   AF-A0A914YX22-F1
#
_cell.length_a   1.000
_cell.length_b   1.000
_cell.length_c   1.000
_cell.angle_alpha   90.00
_cell.angle_beta   90.00
_cell.angle_gamma   90.00
#
_symmetry.space_group_name_H-M   'P 1'
#
loop_
_entity.id
_entity.type
_entity.pdbx_description
1 polymer ?
#
loop_
_entity_poly.entity_id
_entity_poly.type
_entity_poly.pdbx_seq_one_letter_code
_entity_poly.pdbx_strand_id
1 'polypeptide(L)'
;MQRIDCTVNNYAWGKEGNESEVAKLFAAGHGKFKVSSKMPYSELWMGTHPDGPAKVRDSAENLSKFIAKNDFENGKDEIHLPFIMKIMSIKHSLSLQVHPNRPN
;
A
#
# COMPACT_ATOMS: atom_id res chain seq x y z
N MET A 1 -1.66 -7.40 -17.96
CA MET A 1 -2.19 -6.66 -16.80
C MET A 1 -2.06 -7.54 -15.58
N GLN A 2 -1.56 -7.03 -14.45
CA GLN A 2 -1.34 -7.82 -13.22
C GLN A 2 -2.19 -7.25 -12.09
N ARG A 3 -2.89 -8.11 -11.35
CA ARG A 3 -3.58 -7.71 -10.12
C ARG A 3 -2.60 -7.81 -8.96
N ILE A 4 -2.57 -6.78 -8.11
CA ILE A 4 -1.69 -6.72 -6.95
C ILE A 4 -2.49 -6.68 -5.65
N ASP A 5 -1.95 -7.34 -4.63
CA ASP A 5 -2.40 -7.29 -3.25
C ASP A 5 -1.52 -6.31 -2.49
N CYS A 6 -2.18 -5.31 -1.92
CA CYS A 6 -1.57 -4.11 -1.37
C CYS A 6 -1.59 -4.15 0.16
N THR A 7 -0.79 -3.30 0.81
CA THR A 7 -0.66 -3.30 2.27
C THR A 7 -1.63 -2.32 2.90
N VAL A 8 -2.41 -2.78 3.87
CA VAL A 8 -3.25 -1.92 4.72
C VAL A 8 -2.52 -1.61 6.00
N ASN A 9 -2.46 -0.32 6.36
CA ASN A 9 -1.95 0.16 7.62
C ASN A 9 -3.11 0.56 8.54
N ASN A 10 -2.91 0.34 9.84
CA ASN A 10 -3.94 0.51 10.88
C ASN A 10 -3.52 1.55 11.94
N TYR A 11 -3.09 2.72 11.51
CA TYR A 11 -2.69 3.79 12.43
C TYR A 11 -3.91 4.37 13.15
N ALA A 12 -3.73 4.73 14.42
CA ALA A 12 -4.81 5.19 15.31
C ALA A 12 -5.58 6.43 14.80
N TRP A 13 -4.98 7.23 13.91
CA TRP A 13 -5.65 8.39 13.32
C TRP A 13 -6.68 8.04 12.22
N GLY A 14 -6.71 6.78 11.78
CA GLY A 14 -7.59 6.32 10.70
C GLY A 14 -9.05 6.17 11.10
N LYS A 15 -9.96 6.19 10.10
CA LYS A 15 -11.37 5.83 10.31
C LYS A 15 -11.52 4.35 10.68
N GLU A 16 -12.50 4.05 11.52
CA GLU A 16 -12.73 2.70 12.03
C GLU A 16 -13.70 1.92 11.14
N GLY A 17 -13.44 0.61 11.00
CA GLY A 17 -14.36 -0.31 10.36
C GLY A 17 -14.85 0.15 8.98
N ASN A 18 -16.15 0.05 8.75
CA ASN A 18 -16.78 0.40 7.47
C ASN A 18 -16.90 1.90 7.21
N GLU A 19 -16.54 2.76 8.17
CA GLU A 19 -16.42 4.20 7.92
C GLU A 19 -15.15 4.52 7.12
N SER A 20 -14.18 3.59 7.08
CA SER A 20 -12.95 3.75 6.32
C SER A 20 -13.12 3.35 4.85
N GLU A 21 -12.73 4.26 3.96
CA GLU A 21 -12.63 3.96 2.52
C GLU A 21 -11.53 2.92 2.25
N VAL A 22 -10.45 2.93 3.02
CA VAL A 22 -9.39 1.92 2.95
C VAL A 22 -9.96 0.53 3.25
N ALA A 23 -10.76 0.41 4.32
CA ALA A 23 -11.39 -0.86 4.69
C ALA A 23 -12.34 -1.36 3.59
N LYS A 24 -13.21 -0.49 3.09
CA LYS A 24 -14.20 -0.82 2.06
C LYS A 24 -13.53 -1.25 0.75
N LEU A 25 -12.55 -0.49 0.28
CA LEU A 25 -11.81 -0.81 -0.95
C LEU A 25 -11.03 -2.12 -0.81
N PHE A 26 -10.36 -2.32 0.33
CA PHE A 26 -9.63 -3.56 0.56
C PHE A 26 -10.58 -4.76 0.61
N ALA A 27 -11.71 -4.66 1.32
CA ALA A 27 -12.73 -5.72 1.38
C ALA A 27 -13.32 -6.05 0.00
N ALA A 28 -13.63 -5.04 -0.82
CA ALA A 28 -14.12 -5.24 -2.19
C ALA A 28 -13.10 -6.02 -3.06
N GLY A 29 -11.81 -5.85 -2.79
CA GLY A 29 -10.74 -6.58 -3.46
C GLY A 29 -10.45 -7.98 -2.90
N HIS A 30 -10.93 -8.30 -1.70
CA HIS A 30 -10.55 -9.49 -0.91
C HIS A 30 -11.77 -10.10 -0.23
N GLY A 31 -12.53 -10.96 -0.92
CA GLY A 31 -13.79 -11.51 -0.41
C GLY A 31 -13.72 -12.33 0.89
N LYS A 32 -12.51 -12.75 1.31
CA LYS A 32 -12.29 -13.42 2.61
C LYS A 32 -11.98 -12.45 3.75
N PHE A 33 -11.68 -11.19 3.44
CA PHE A 33 -11.33 -10.18 4.42
C PHE A 33 -12.59 -9.71 5.16
N LYS A 34 -12.54 -9.76 6.49
CA LYS A 34 -13.62 -9.27 7.36
C LYS A 34 -13.18 -7.96 8.00
N VAL A 35 -13.92 -6.90 7.71
CA VAL A 35 -13.70 -5.58 8.31
C VAL A 35 -14.02 -5.65 9.80
N SER A 36 -13.05 -5.33 10.66
CA SER A 36 -13.24 -5.22 12.10
C SER A 36 -13.82 -3.86 12.44
N SER A 37 -14.96 -3.82 13.14
CA SER A 37 -15.72 -2.58 13.37
C SER A 37 -14.96 -1.53 14.18
N LYS A 38 -14.07 -1.93 15.09
CA LYS A 38 -13.31 -1.03 15.97
C LYS A 38 -11.85 -0.83 15.55
N MET A 39 -11.42 -1.47 14.47
CA MET A 39 -10.05 -1.33 13.99
C MET A 39 -9.94 -0.10 13.10
N PRO A 40 -8.97 0.80 13.33
CA PRO A 40 -8.71 1.90 12.41
C PRO A 40 -8.05 1.36 11.14
N TYR A 41 -8.48 1.85 9.98
CA TYR A 41 -7.91 1.51 8.66
C TYR A 41 -7.47 2.81 7.99
N SER A 42 -6.19 3.14 8.12
CA SER A 42 -5.66 4.48 7.89
C SER A 42 -5.12 4.68 6.47
N GLU A 43 -4.29 3.76 5.98
CA GLU A 43 -3.65 3.86 4.65
C GLU A 43 -3.71 2.54 3.90
N LEU A 44 -3.96 2.57 2.59
CA LEU A 44 -3.70 1.47 1.66
C LEU A 44 -2.50 1.85 0.80
N TRP A 45 -1.41 1.10 0.89
CA TRP A 45 -0.15 1.35 0.19
C TRP A 45 -0.05 0.49 -1.07
N MET A 46 0.20 1.15 -2.20
CA MET A 46 0.30 0.50 -3.50
C MET A 46 1.65 0.83 -4.13
N GLY A 47 2.43 -0.22 -4.40
CA GLY A 47 3.74 -0.10 -5.01
C GLY A 47 4.76 -1.02 -4.36
N THR A 48 6.02 -0.63 -4.43
CA THR A 48 7.19 -1.45 -4.08
C THR A 48 7.89 -0.98 -2.81
N HIS A 49 7.24 -0.18 -1.96
CA HIS A 49 7.88 0.34 -0.76
C HIS A 49 8.23 -0.82 0.20
N PRO A 50 9.46 -0.91 0.75
CA PRO A 50 9.88 -2.04 1.57
C PRO A 50 9.01 -2.31 2.80
N ASP A 51 8.51 -1.26 3.46
CA ASP A 51 7.64 -1.41 4.66
C ASP A 51 6.21 -1.89 4.34
N GLY A 52 5.79 -1.81 3.08
CA GLY A 52 4.45 -2.21 2.65
C GLY A 52 4.47 -2.70 1.21
N PRO A 53 5.19 -3.80 0.91
CA PRO A 53 5.41 -4.22 -0.46
C PRO A 53 4.13 -4.86 -1.00
N ALA A 54 3.63 -4.35 -2.12
CA ALA A 54 2.57 -5.04 -2.83
C ALA A 54 3.08 -6.37 -3.39
N LYS A 55 2.18 -7.33 -3.55
CA LYS A 55 2.46 -8.65 -4.14
C LYS A 55 1.61 -8.87 -5.37
N VAL A 56 2.15 -9.55 -6.38
CA VAL A 56 1.34 -10.01 -7.51
C VAL A 56 0.42 -11.13 -7.01
N ARG A 57 -0.89 -10.98 -7.23
CA ARG A 57 -1.90 -11.87 -6.61
C ARG A 57 -1.73 -13.34 -7.01
N ASP A 58 -1.40 -13.59 -8.28
CA ASP A 58 -1.38 -14.95 -8.83
C ASP A 58 -0.14 -15.74 -8.40
N SER A 59 0.99 -15.05 -8.14
CA SER A 59 2.25 -15.67 -7.73
C SER A 59 2.62 -15.45 -6.26
N ALA A 60 1.92 -14.54 -5.58
CA ALA A 60 2.28 -14.00 -4.26
C ALA A 60 3.70 -13.40 -4.17
N GLU A 61 4.35 -13.16 -5.32
CA GLU A 61 5.68 -12.56 -5.39
C GLU A 61 5.63 -11.06 -5.10
N ASN A 62 6.65 -10.53 -4.41
CA ASN A 62 6.81 -9.09 -4.22
C ASN A 62 6.87 -8.37 -5.58
N LEU A 63 6.11 -7.28 -5.69
CA LEU A 63 6.05 -6.50 -6.92
C LEU A 63 7.43 -5.98 -7.36
N SER A 64 8.34 -5.67 -6.42
CA SER A 64 9.71 -5.24 -6.74
C SER A 64 10.52 -6.30 -7.49
N LYS A 65 10.41 -7.56 -7.06
CA LYS A 65 11.04 -8.73 -7.72
C LYS A 65 10.37 -9.04 -9.04
N PHE A 66 9.04 -8.96 -9.09
CA PHE A 66 8.30 -9.18 -10.32
C PHE A 66 8.71 -8.17 -11.40
N ILE A 67 8.82 -6.88 -11.06
CA ILE A 67 9.28 -5.85 -12.01
C ILE A 67 10.70 -6.16 -12.48
N ALA A 68 11.61 -6.45 -11.55
CA ALA A 68 13.01 -6.77 -11.86
C ALA A 68 13.16 -7.95 -12.83
N LYS A 69 12.40 -9.03 -12.61
CA LYS A 69 12.40 -10.22 -13.50
C LYS A 69 11.89 -9.95 -14.90
N ASN A 70 11.05 -8.94 -15.08
CA ASN A 70 10.49 -8.57 -16.38
C ASN A 70 11.27 -7.42 -17.04
N ASP A 71 12.29 -6.89 -16.36
CA ASP A 71 13.17 -5.82 -16.82
C ASP A 71 14.60 -6.35 -16.92
N PHE A 72 14.80 -7.21 -17.93
CA PHE A 72 16.03 -7.98 -18.13
C PHE A 72 17.27 -7.11 -18.35
N GLU A 73 17.11 -5.84 -18.72
CA GLU A 73 18.22 -4.91 -18.99
C GLU A 73 18.85 -4.36 -17.70
N ASN A 74 18.10 -4.34 -16.59
CA ASN A 74 18.54 -3.69 -15.36
C ASN A 74 19.45 -4.56 -14.47
N GLY A 75 19.44 -5.89 -14.63
CA GLY A 75 20.32 -6.83 -13.90
C GLY A 75 20.20 -6.81 -12.37
N LYS A 76 19.14 -6.21 -11.82
CA LYS A 76 18.88 -6.08 -10.38
C LYS A 76 17.96 -7.21 -9.90
N ASP A 77 18.08 -7.59 -8.63
CA ASP A 77 17.16 -8.55 -8.00
C ASP A 77 15.81 -7.91 -7.63
N GLU A 78 15.79 -6.61 -7.38
CA GLU A 78 14.60 -5.82 -7.07
C GLU A 78 14.66 -4.44 -7.74
N ILE A 79 13.50 -3.98 -8.24
CA ILE A 79 13.31 -2.64 -8.77
C ILE A 79 12.19 -1.96 -7.98
N HIS A 80 12.49 -0.79 -7.42
CA HIS A 80 11.50 0.01 -6.69
C HIS A 80 11.02 1.18 -7.55
N LEU A 81 9.71 1.39 -7.55
CA LEU A 81 9.07 2.54 -8.18
C LEU A 81 9.53 3.84 -7.52
N PRO A 82 9.73 4.93 -8.29
CA PRO A 82 10.13 6.23 -7.77
C PRO A 82 8.98 6.97 -7.06
N PHE A 83 7.85 6.31 -6.82
CA PHE A 83 6.68 6.84 -6.15
C PHE A 83 5.99 5.73 -5.34
N ILE A 84 5.17 6.16 -4.38
CA ILE A 84 4.19 5.31 -3.71
C ILE A 84 2.81 5.93 -3.91
N MET A 85 1.83 5.11 -4.28
CA MET A 85 0.44 5.55 -4.33
C MET A 85 -0.26 5.09 -3.04
N LYS A 86 -1.03 6.00 -2.43
CA LYS A 86 -1.78 5.71 -1.21
C LYS A 86 -3.23 6.13 -1.31
N ILE A 87 -4.10 5.38 -0.63
CA ILE A 87 -5.44 5.85 -0.27
C ILE A 87 -5.42 6.06 1.24
N MET A 88 -5.91 7.21 1.69
CA MET A 88 -5.94 7.58 3.12
C MET A 88 -7.38 7.73 3.59
N SER A 89 -7.69 7.18 4.77
CA SER A 89 -9.00 7.37 5.40
C SER A 89 -8.83 7.97 6.79
N ILE A 90 -9.01 9.30 6.86
CA ILE A 90 -8.59 10.12 8.00
C ILE A 90 -9.78 10.37 8.94
N LYS A 91 -9.61 10.06 10.24
CA LYS A 91 -10.55 10.37 11.33
C LYS A 91 -10.05 11.53 12.20
N HIS A 92 -8.75 11.52 12.50
CA HIS A 92 -8.09 12.55 13.30
C HIS A 92 -7.12 13.36 12.46
N SER A 93 -6.99 14.65 12.74
CA SER A 93 -6.02 15.53 12.07
C SER A 93 -4.60 14.97 12.17
N LEU A 94 -3.86 15.05 11.07
CA LEU A 94 -2.45 14.68 11.01
C LEU A 94 -1.58 15.87 11.44
N SER A 95 -0.30 15.61 11.71
CA SER A 95 0.65 16.67 12.02
C SER A 95 0.81 17.65 10.86
N LEU A 96 1.14 18.90 11.18
CA LEU A 96 1.68 19.82 10.18
C LEU A 96 3.06 19.30 9.76
N GLN A 97 3.31 19.21 8.46
CA GLN A 97 4.49 18.56 7.91
C GLN A 97 5.17 19.46 6.87
N VAL A 98 6.49 19.37 6.82
CA VAL A 98 7.34 19.94 5.78
C VAL A 98 8.27 18.84 5.31
N HIS A 99 8.43 18.69 3.99
CA HIS A 99 9.36 17.72 3.42
C HIS A 99 10.67 18.41 3.02
N PRO A 100 11.83 17.79 3.28
CA PRO A 100 13.11 18.32 2.84
C PRO A 100 13.18 18.36 1.31
N ASN A 101 13.92 19.34 0.78
CA ASN A 101 14.31 19.34 -0.63
C ASN A 101 15.51 18.42 -0.85
N ARG A 102 15.77 18.08 -2.11
CA ARG A 102 17.02 17.39 -2.46
C ARG A 102 18.19 18.35 -2.17
N PRO A 103 19.21 17.94 -1.39
CA PRO A 103 20.41 18.74 -1.25
C PRO A 103 21.07 18.89 -2.63
N ASN A 104 21.56 20.10 -2.93
CA ASN A 104 22.31 20.39 -4.16
C ASN A 104 23.60 19.60 -4.23
#